data_AF-A0A9E1JYH1-F1
#
_entry.id   AF-A0A9E1JYH1-F1
#
_cell.length_a   1.000
_cell.length_b   1.000
_cell.length_c   1.000
_cell.angle_alpha   90.00
_cell.angle_beta   90.00
_cell.angle_gamma   90.00
#
_symmetry.space_group_name_H-M   'P 1'
#
loop_
_entity.id
_entity.type
_entity.pdbx_description
1 polymer ?
#
loop_
_entity_poly.entity_id
_entity_poly.type
_entity_poly.pdbx_seq_one_letter_code
_entity_poly.pdbx_strand_id
1 'polypeptide(L)'
;MPKTTLNTLTHIYVSCLLFISILLLPLMVTQPSISANEQTNDEEVGELIYNHEVVYACAGWLKPDKDQDKTSIQLHKFICGVYLGMVQEQNEYHQSFIKYFSEKEDKEMVDFAGVYELTGCNISSLSHKEFAELYLDFMADNEDIMDYNFYGSLHGTLKPYCNSLRDKNIDFYLNESGDRRRT
;
A
#
# COMPACT_ATOMS: atom_id res chain seq x y z
N MET A 1 68.31 -12.19 1.88
CA MET A 1 67.15 -11.67 1.12
C MET A 1 66.52 -12.86 0.40
N PRO A 2 65.18 -13.09 0.40
CA PRO A 2 64.13 -12.08 0.19
C PRO A 2 62.85 -12.31 1.05
N LYS A 3 62.56 -11.42 2.02
CA LYS A 3 61.25 -11.40 2.72
C LYS A 3 60.24 -10.47 2.03
N THR A 4 60.70 -9.64 1.11
CA THR A 4 59.91 -8.61 0.43
C THR A 4 59.01 -9.14 -0.68
N THR A 5 59.39 -10.24 -1.35
CA THR A 5 58.63 -10.84 -2.47
C THR A 5 57.40 -11.63 -2.01
N LEU A 6 57.46 -12.28 -0.84
CA LEU A 6 56.33 -13.06 -0.31
C LEU A 6 55.16 -12.16 0.13
N ASN A 7 55.47 -10.97 0.67
CA ASN A 7 54.48 -9.98 1.11
C ASN A 7 53.79 -9.28 -0.07
N THR A 8 54.51 -9.08 -1.18
CA THR A 8 53.93 -8.51 -2.42
C THR A 8 53.01 -9.51 -3.10
N LEU A 9 53.38 -10.78 -3.17
CA LEU A 9 52.53 -11.83 -3.75
C LEU A 9 51.23 -12.05 -2.97
N THR A 10 51.29 -12.02 -1.64
CA THR A 10 50.07 -12.14 -0.80
C THR A 10 49.17 -10.92 -0.92
N HIS A 11 49.73 -9.70 -0.99
CA HIS A 11 48.93 -8.50 -1.24
C HIS A 11 48.28 -8.48 -2.63
N ILE A 12 48.98 -8.95 -3.67
CA ILE A 12 48.42 -9.09 -5.03
C ILE A 12 47.30 -10.13 -5.04
N TYR A 13 47.48 -11.25 -4.34
CA TYR A 13 46.49 -12.32 -4.29
C TYR A 13 45.20 -11.89 -3.57
N VAL A 14 45.32 -11.20 -2.43
CA VAL A 14 44.18 -10.64 -1.67
C VAL A 14 43.49 -9.54 -2.48
N SER A 15 44.25 -8.68 -3.16
CA SER A 15 43.68 -7.64 -4.02
C SER A 15 42.91 -8.25 -5.20
N CYS A 16 43.47 -9.25 -5.89
CA CYS A 16 42.79 -9.96 -6.98
C CYS A 16 41.50 -10.65 -6.51
N LEU A 17 41.51 -11.30 -5.34
CA LEU A 17 40.30 -11.94 -4.79
C LEU A 17 39.21 -10.92 -4.46
N LEU A 18 39.58 -9.75 -3.92
CA LEU A 18 38.64 -8.66 -3.66
C LEU A 18 38.07 -8.07 -4.96
N PHE A 19 38.91 -7.82 -5.96
CA PHE A 19 38.45 -7.32 -7.26
C PHE A 19 37.55 -8.32 -7.98
N ILE A 20 37.88 -9.61 -7.96
CA ILE A 20 37.05 -10.67 -8.55
C ILE A 20 35.70 -10.78 -7.83
N SER A 21 35.69 -10.68 -6.50
CA SER A 21 34.44 -10.72 -5.71
C SER A 21 33.54 -9.52 -6.06
N ILE A 22 34.11 -8.32 -6.17
CA ILE A 22 33.36 -7.10 -6.54
C ILE A 22 32.85 -7.15 -8.00
N LEU A 23 33.61 -7.76 -8.92
CA LEU A 23 33.21 -7.93 -10.32
C LEU A 23 32.16 -9.03 -10.53
N LEU A 24 32.14 -10.06 -9.69
CA LEU A 24 31.18 -11.18 -9.80
C LEU A 24 29.87 -10.96 -9.03
N LEU A 25 29.87 -10.12 -8.00
CA LEU A 25 28.65 -9.76 -7.26
C LEU A 25 27.52 -9.18 -8.16
N PRO A 26 27.77 -8.26 -9.11
CA PRO A 26 26.71 -7.77 -9.99
C PRO A 26 26.26 -8.78 -11.07
N LEU A 27 27.01 -9.86 -11.32
CA LEU A 27 26.59 -10.96 -12.20
C LEU A 27 25.68 -11.98 -11.51
N MET A 28 25.71 -12.04 -10.17
CA MET A 28 24.86 -12.89 -9.34
C MET A 28 23.56 -12.19 -8.93
N VAL A 29 23.49 -10.86 -9.06
CA VAL A 29 22.22 -10.13 -9.05
C VAL A 29 21.60 -10.32 -10.43
N THR A 30 20.71 -11.30 -10.54
CA THR A 30 19.78 -11.37 -11.66
C THR A 30 19.05 -10.04 -11.76
N GLN A 31 19.43 -9.19 -12.71
CA GLN A 31 18.53 -8.15 -13.18
C GLN A 31 17.31 -8.88 -13.74
N PRO A 32 16.06 -8.50 -13.39
CA PRO A 32 14.91 -9.04 -14.07
C PRO A 32 15.07 -8.69 -15.55
N SER A 33 15.34 -9.70 -16.38
CA SER A 33 15.41 -9.54 -17.81
C SER A 33 13.99 -9.34 -18.33
N ILE A 34 13.52 -8.10 -18.29
CA ILE A 34 12.43 -7.67 -19.16
C ILE A 34 13.02 -7.76 -20.56
N SER A 35 12.64 -8.81 -21.29
CA SER A 35 12.97 -8.93 -22.70
C SER A 35 12.33 -7.75 -23.42
N ALA A 36 13.14 -6.74 -23.72
CA ALA A 36 12.77 -5.66 -24.61
C ALA A 36 12.54 -6.26 -26.00
N ASN A 37 11.29 -6.55 -26.33
CA ASN A 37 10.89 -6.67 -27.71
C ASN A 37 9.51 -6.03 -27.91
N GLU A 38 9.51 -5.14 -28.88
CA GLU A 38 8.44 -4.30 -29.41
C GLU A 38 8.04 -3.05 -28.64
N GLN A 39 8.24 -1.97 -29.38
CA GLN A 39 8.10 -0.57 -29.06
C GLN A 39 6.65 -0.18 -29.38
N THR A 40 5.82 0.01 -28.36
CA THR A 40 4.64 0.87 -28.46
C THR A 40 4.95 2.17 -27.73
N ASN A 41 4.92 3.28 -28.46
CA ASN A 41 5.02 4.63 -27.92
C ASN A 41 3.74 4.98 -27.16
N ASP A 42 3.54 4.36 -26.01
CA ASP A 42 2.72 4.90 -24.94
C ASP A 42 3.64 4.95 -23.73
N GLU A 43 3.82 6.13 -23.15
CA GLU A 43 4.34 6.24 -21.79
C GLU A 43 3.54 5.22 -20.96
N GLU A 44 4.20 4.21 -20.40
CA GLU A 44 3.55 3.21 -19.53
C GLU A 44 3.16 3.96 -18.24
N VAL A 45 2.10 4.78 -18.36
CA VAL A 45 1.44 5.44 -17.25
C VAL A 45 0.98 4.29 -16.37
N GLY A 46 1.50 4.23 -15.14
CA GLY A 46 1.32 3.10 -14.24
C GLY A 46 -0.13 2.60 -14.24
N GLU A 47 -0.30 1.30 -14.44
CA GLU A 47 -1.62 0.68 -14.48
C GLU A 47 -2.36 0.95 -13.16
N LEU A 48 -3.65 1.25 -13.27
CA LEU A 48 -4.51 1.42 -12.11
C LEU A 48 -4.62 0.09 -11.37
N ILE A 49 -4.56 0.13 -10.04
CA ILE A 49 -4.80 -1.05 -9.20
C ILE A 49 -6.31 -1.32 -9.19
N TYR A 50 -6.71 -2.51 -9.60
CA TYR A 50 -8.11 -2.93 -9.65
C TYR A 50 -8.51 -3.75 -8.42
N ASN A 51 -9.80 -3.71 -8.08
CA ASN A 51 -10.29 -4.41 -6.90
C ASN A 51 -10.01 -5.92 -6.94
N HIS A 52 -10.13 -6.57 -8.11
CA HIS A 52 -9.91 -8.01 -8.25
C HIS A 52 -8.49 -8.44 -7.86
N GLU A 53 -7.47 -7.63 -8.12
CA GLU A 53 -6.07 -7.92 -7.79
C GLU A 53 -5.86 -7.89 -6.27
N VAL A 54 -6.43 -6.87 -5.62
CA VAL A 54 -6.36 -6.71 -4.16
C VAL A 54 -7.20 -7.79 -3.47
N VAL A 55 -8.38 -8.12 -4.00
CA VAL A 55 -9.23 -9.21 -3.49
C VAL A 55 -8.50 -10.54 -3.59
N TYR A 56 -7.89 -10.85 -4.74
CA TYR A 56 -7.10 -12.07 -4.92
C TYR A 56 -5.98 -12.17 -3.87
N ALA A 57 -5.21 -11.09 -3.69
CA ALA A 57 -4.13 -11.07 -2.70
C ALA A 57 -4.65 -11.20 -1.26
N CYS A 58 -5.67 -10.46 -0.87
CA CYS A 58 -6.18 -10.48 0.50
C CYS A 58 -6.91 -11.80 0.81
N ALA A 59 -7.65 -12.36 -0.14
CA ALA A 59 -8.31 -13.66 0.01
C ALA A 59 -7.28 -14.78 0.13
N GLY A 60 -6.25 -14.81 -0.73
CA GLY A 60 -5.15 -15.77 -0.65
C GLY A 60 -4.33 -15.68 0.64
N TRP A 61 -4.40 -14.55 1.35
CA TRP A 61 -3.82 -14.42 2.69
C TRP A 61 -4.77 -14.89 3.80
N LEU A 62 -6.00 -14.38 3.84
CA LEU A 62 -6.92 -14.59 4.96
C LEU A 62 -7.71 -15.90 4.89
N LYS A 63 -7.94 -16.41 3.68
CA LYS A 63 -8.74 -17.60 3.38
C LYS A 63 -7.94 -18.55 2.46
N PRO A 64 -6.74 -19.00 2.86
CA PRO A 64 -5.88 -19.79 1.99
C PRO A 64 -6.51 -21.16 1.68
N ASP A 65 -6.33 -21.62 0.45
CA ASP A 65 -6.76 -22.95 0.04
C ASP A 65 -5.97 -24.05 0.77
N LYS A 66 -6.56 -25.26 0.86
CA LYS A 66 -5.97 -26.38 1.63
C LYS A 66 -4.61 -26.83 1.09
N ASP A 67 -4.39 -26.66 -0.21
CA ASP A 67 -3.19 -27.03 -0.95
C ASP A 67 -2.24 -25.84 -1.18
N GLN A 68 -2.62 -24.62 -0.77
CA GLN A 68 -1.79 -23.44 -0.91
C GLN A 68 -0.56 -23.54 0.01
N ASP A 69 0.63 -23.41 -0.58
CA ASP A 69 1.88 -23.52 0.17
C ASP A 69 2.17 -22.25 0.99
N LYS A 70 3.02 -22.39 2.01
CA LYS A 70 3.36 -21.27 2.92
C LYS A 70 3.98 -20.07 2.21
N THR A 71 4.75 -20.29 1.16
CA THR A 71 5.40 -19.20 0.40
C THR A 71 4.34 -18.40 -0.34
N SER A 72 3.39 -19.07 -0.99
CA SER A 72 2.25 -18.42 -1.63
C SER A 72 1.41 -17.61 -0.63
N ILE A 73 1.12 -18.16 0.56
CA ILE A 73 0.41 -17.41 1.62
C ILE A 73 1.19 -16.15 2.04
N GLN A 74 2.51 -16.23 2.19
CA GLN A 74 3.33 -15.06 2.55
C GLN A 74 3.38 -14.03 1.43
N LEU A 75 3.39 -14.46 0.16
CA LEU A 75 3.34 -13.56 -0.98
C LEU A 75 2.00 -12.82 -1.04
N HIS A 76 0.88 -13.53 -0.90
CA HIS A 76 -0.45 -12.93 -0.80
C HIS A 76 -0.55 -11.94 0.35
N LYS A 77 -0.03 -12.32 1.53
CA LYS A 77 0.06 -11.44 2.69
C LYS A 77 0.86 -10.18 2.38
N PHE A 78 2.00 -10.31 1.70
CA PHE A 78 2.84 -9.18 1.34
C PHE A 78 2.13 -8.24 0.35
N ILE A 79 1.49 -8.77 -0.69
CA ILE A 79 0.80 -7.97 -1.71
C ILE A 79 -0.41 -7.24 -1.11
N CYS A 80 -1.28 -7.94 -0.36
CA CYS A 80 -2.37 -7.30 0.38
C CYS A 80 -1.82 -6.27 1.38
N GLY A 81 -0.72 -6.65 2.05
CA GLY A 81 0.22 -5.84 2.83
C GLY A 81 0.50 -4.47 2.25
N VAL A 82 1.00 -4.45 1.03
CA VAL A 82 1.41 -3.25 0.32
C VAL A 82 0.20 -2.39 0.00
N TYR A 83 -0.86 -2.94 -0.59
CA TYR A 83 -1.99 -2.15 -1.05
C TYR A 83 -2.77 -1.48 0.08
N LEU A 84 -3.14 -2.24 1.11
CA LEU A 84 -3.83 -1.66 2.26
C LEU A 84 -2.88 -0.79 3.10
N GLY A 85 -1.59 -1.15 3.14
CA GLY A 85 -0.55 -0.40 3.84
C GLY A 85 -0.35 1.00 3.25
N MET A 86 -0.40 1.15 1.92
CA MET A 86 -0.34 2.44 1.26
C MET A 86 -1.49 3.38 1.72
N VAL A 87 -2.68 2.84 1.93
CA VAL A 87 -3.82 3.61 2.45
C VAL A 87 -3.61 4.01 3.92
N GLN A 88 -3.05 3.11 4.73
CA GLN A 88 -2.72 3.40 6.14
C GLN A 88 -1.63 4.47 6.24
N GLU A 89 -0.57 4.40 5.44
CA GLU A 89 0.47 5.43 5.37
C GLU A 89 -0.09 6.77 4.88
N GLN A 90 -0.99 6.76 3.90
CA GLN A 90 -1.69 7.97 3.48
C GLN A 90 -2.53 8.59 4.61
N ASN A 91 -3.20 7.76 5.41
CA ASN A 91 -3.90 8.23 6.61
C ASN A 91 -2.92 8.83 7.63
N GLU A 92 -1.78 8.19 7.92
CA GLU A 92 -0.78 8.74 8.83
C GLU A 92 -0.23 10.09 8.36
N TYR A 93 0.03 10.23 7.06
CA TYR A 93 0.39 11.51 6.46
C TYR A 93 -0.72 12.55 6.66
N HIS A 94 -1.97 12.19 6.38
CA HIS A 94 -3.12 13.06 6.52
C HIS A 94 -3.32 13.54 7.97
N GLN A 95 -3.21 12.65 8.96
CA GLN A 95 -3.28 13.00 10.37
C GLN A 95 -2.12 13.91 10.80
N SER A 96 -0.92 13.63 10.29
CA SER A 96 0.27 14.46 10.55
C SER A 96 0.12 15.87 9.96
N PHE A 97 -0.46 15.97 8.76
CA PHE A 97 -0.78 17.24 8.10
C PHE A 97 -1.75 18.07 8.96
N ILE A 98 -2.88 17.48 9.38
CA ILE A 98 -3.86 18.15 10.25
C ILE A 98 -3.20 18.63 11.53
N LYS A 99 -2.42 17.77 12.18
CA LYS A 99 -1.73 18.10 13.43
C LYS A 99 -0.78 19.28 13.25
N TYR A 100 0.06 19.25 12.23
CA TYR A 100 1.03 20.31 11.96
C TYR A 100 0.36 21.67 11.78
N PHE A 101 -0.67 21.75 10.94
CA PHE A 101 -1.34 23.03 10.67
C PHE A 101 -2.24 23.49 11.81
N SER A 102 -2.81 22.55 12.59
CA SER A 102 -3.51 22.88 13.84
C SER A 102 -2.57 23.53 14.86
N GLU A 103 -1.35 23.00 15.03
CA GLU A 103 -0.33 23.57 15.92
C GLU A 103 0.17 24.95 15.44
N LYS A 104 0.03 25.24 14.14
CA LYS A 104 0.34 26.54 13.54
C LYS A 104 -0.82 27.53 13.54
N GLU A 105 -1.99 27.12 14.03
CA GLU A 105 -3.24 27.89 13.97
C GLU A 105 -3.65 28.27 12.54
N ASP A 106 -3.21 27.50 11.54
CA ASP A 106 -3.51 27.71 10.12
C ASP A 106 -4.80 26.97 9.74
N LYS A 107 -5.92 27.66 9.95
CA LYS A 107 -7.26 27.10 9.74
C LYS A 107 -7.55 26.75 8.28
N GLU A 108 -6.99 27.51 7.33
CA GLU A 108 -7.22 27.26 5.90
C GLU A 108 -6.69 25.87 5.50
N MET A 109 -5.49 25.53 5.98
CA MET A 109 -4.89 24.23 5.69
C MET A 109 -5.61 23.09 6.43
N VAL A 110 -6.07 23.31 7.66
CA VAL A 110 -6.89 22.32 8.37
C VAL A 110 -8.21 22.06 7.63
N ASP A 111 -8.89 23.11 7.16
CA ASP A 111 -10.12 22.97 6.38
C ASP A 111 -9.86 22.29 5.02
N PHE A 112 -8.73 22.59 4.38
CA PHE A 112 -8.30 21.92 3.14
C PHE A 112 -8.12 20.41 3.35
N ALA A 113 -7.64 19.97 4.52
CA ALA A 113 -7.50 18.55 4.83
C ALA A 113 -8.84 17.81 4.68
N GLY A 114 -9.94 18.37 5.21
CA GLY A 114 -11.26 17.74 5.11
C GLY A 114 -11.77 17.52 3.67
N VAL A 115 -11.21 18.24 2.67
CA VAL A 115 -11.65 18.13 1.27
C VAL A 115 -11.05 16.92 0.55
N TYR A 116 -9.83 16.48 0.93
CA TYR A 116 -9.13 15.37 0.26
C TYR A 116 -9.02 14.11 1.11
N GLU A 117 -9.73 14.03 2.24
CA GLU A 117 -9.75 12.86 3.11
C GLU A 117 -10.26 11.61 2.36
N LEU A 118 -9.42 10.58 2.26
CA LEU A 118 -9.70 9.35 1.51
C LEU A 118 -10.46 8.30 2.35
N THR A 119 -10.12 8.21 3.63
CA THR A 119 -10.59 7.13 4.53
C THR A 119 -11.90 7.45 5.24
N GLY A 120 -12.29 8.73 5.25
CA GLY A 120 -13.50 9.26 5.91
C GLY A 120 -13.46 9.27 7.45
N CYS A 121 -12.42 8.70 8.05
CA CYS A 121 -12.06 8.88 9.45
C CYS A 121 -10.58 8.54 9.66
N ASN A 122 -10.07 8.82 10.86
CA ASN A 122 -8.76 8.37 11.29
C ASN A 122 -8.73 6.84 11.50
N ILE A 123 -7.95 6.14 10.67
CA ILE A 123 -7.78 4.68 10.73
C ILE A 123 -6.47 4.22 11.40
N SER A 124 -5.74 5.08 12.11
CA SER A 124 -4.44 4.74 12.73
C SER A 124 -4.50 3.57 13.72
N SER A 125 -5.69 3.27 14.27
CA SER A 125 -5.90 2.14 15.19
C SER A 125 -6.39 0.86 14.50
N LEU A 126 -6.68 0.91 13.20
CA LEU A 126 -7.15 -0.25 12.43
C LEU A 126 -5.97 -1.15 12.10
N SER A 127 -5.99 -2.40 12.53
CA SER A 127 -4.92 -3.33 12.16
C SER A 127 -5.02 -3.71 10.69
N HIS A 128 -3.88 -4.09 10.12
CA HIS A 128 -3.81 -4.51 8.72
C HIS A 128 -4.71 -5.72 8.41
N LYS A 129 -4.86 -6.63 9.39
CA LYS A 129 -5.75 -7.79 9.26
C LYS A 129 -7.22 -7.38 9.25
N GLU A 130 -7.62 -6.51 10.19
CA GLU A 130 -9.00 -6.01 10.26
C GLU A 130 -9.37 -5.21 9.01
N PHE A 131 -8.43 -4.44 8.47
CA PHE A 131 -8.64 -3.73 7.22
C PHE A 131 -8.86 -4.72 6.05
N ALA A 132 -8.02 -5.76 5.95
CA ALA A 132 -8.21 -6.79 4.92
C ALA A 132 -9.55 -7.53 5.07
N GLU A 133 -9.99 -7.79 6.30
CA GLU A 133 -11.31 -8.37 6.58
C GLU A 133 -12.44 -7.45 6.11
N LEU A 134 -12.42 -6.16 6.49
CA LEU A 134 -13.41 -5.18 6.04
C LEU A 134 -13.45 -5.04 4.51
N TYR A 135 -12.28 -5.07 3.86
CA TYR A 135 -12.18 -4.98 2.41
C TYR A 135 -12.80 -6.20 1.72
N LEU A 136 -12.48 -7.41 2.19
CA LEU A 136 -13.07 -8.63 1.63
C LEU A 136 -14.59 -8.71 1.88
N ASP A 137 -15.05 -8.27 3.05
CA ASP A 137 -16.48 -8.24 3.37
C ASP A 137 -17.24 -7.26 2.46
N PHE A 138 -16.69 -6.05 2.26
CA PHE A 138 -17.26 -5.09 1.32
C PHE A 138 -17.31 -5.63 -0.11
N MET A 139 -16.21 -6.25 -0.58
CA MET A 139 -16.14 -6.77 -1.95
C MET A 139 -17.03 -7.99 -2.18
N ALA A 140 -17.31 -8.80 -1.15
CA ALA A 140 -18.24 -9.93 -1.25
C ALA A 140 -19.68 -9.47 -1.54
N ASP A 141 -20.08 -8.30 -1.04
CA ASP A 141 -21.40 -7.72 -1.30
C ASP A 141 -21.45 -6.84 -2.57
N ASN A 142 -20.30 -6.62 -3.23
CA ASN A 142 -20.14 -5.69 -4.36
C ASN A 142 -19.25 -6.31 -5.45
N GLU A 143 -19.61 -7.49 -5.94
CA GLU A 143 -18.85 -8.18 -7.01
C GLU A 143 -18.86 -7.43 -8.36
N ASP A 144 -19.84 -6.55 -8.59
CA ASP A 144 -19.99 -5.78 -9.83
C ASP A 144 -18.91 -4.71 -10.04
N ILE A 145 -18.18 -4.35 -8.99
CA ILE A 145 -17.10 -3.36 -9.03
C ILE A 145 -15.70 -3.97 -8.99
N MET A 146 -15.55 -5.28 -9.23
CA MET A 146 -14.23 -5.95 -9.24
C MET A 146 -13.24 -5.35 -10.27
N ASP A 147 -13.75 -4.80 -11.36
CA ASP A 147 -12.96 -4.13 -12.41
C ASP A 147 -12.83 -2.62 -12.19
N TYR A 148 -13.25 -2.12 -11.02
CA TYR A 148 -13.11 -0.71 -10.66
C TYR A 148 -11.80 -0.51 -9.92
N ASN A 149 -11.33 0.74 -9.92
CA ASN A 149 -10.14 1.13 -9.19
C ASN A 149 -10.29 0.88 -7.68
N PHE A 150 -9.27 0.26 -7.09
CA PHE A 150 -9.19 -0.07 -5.67
C PHE A 150 -9.49 1.11 -4.73
N TYR A 151 -8.94 2.30 -5.01
CA TYR A 151 -9.16 3.48 -4.18
C TYR A 151 -10.62 3.93 -4.17
N GLY A 152 -11.38 3.67 -5.25
CA GLY A 152 -12.80 3.97 -5.34
C GLY A 152 -13.66 3.18 -4.34
N SER A 153 -13.17 2.04 -3.88
CA SER A 153 -13.89 1.14 -2.94
C SER A 153 -13.65 1.48 -1.47
N LEU A 154 -12.66 2.33 -1.17
CA LEU A 154 -12.19 2.55 0.21
C LEU A 154 -13.24 3.19 1.10
N HIS A 155 -14.02 4.13 0.58
CA HIS A 155 -15.09 4.77 1.35
C HIS A 155 -16.14 3.75 1.80
N GLY A 156 -16.58 2.87 0.88
CA GLY A 156 -17.53 1.80 1.19
C GLY A 156 -16.95 0.79 2.17
N THR A 157 -15.70 0.38 1.94
CA THR A 157 -14.95 -0.55 2.78
C THR A 157 -14.82 -0.07 4.23
N LEU A 158 -14.44 1.19 4.44
CA LEU A 158 -14.11 1.72 5.77
C LEU A 158 -15.33 2.28 6.51
N LYS A 159 -16.47 2.47 5.83
CA LYS A 159 -17.69 3.01 6.41
C LYS A 159 -18.14 2.29 7.69
N PRO A 160 -18.14 0.94 7.80
CA PRO A 160 -18.51 0.26 9.05
C PRO A 160 -17.58 0.64 10.21
N TYR A 161 -16.27 0.66 9.97
CA TYR A 161 -15.28 1.05 10.97
C TYR A 161 -15.43 2.51 11.40
N CYS A 162 -15.51 3.44 10.45
CA CYS A 162 -15.68 4.87 10.76
C CYS A 162 -16.99 5.16 11.51
N ASN A 163 -18.08 4.47 11.15
CA ASN A 163 -19.34 4.56 11.89
C ASN A 163 -19.24 4.04 13.34
N SER A 164 -18.35 3.08 13.60
CA SER A 164 -18.13 2.55 14.96
C SER A 164 -17.40 3.54 15.87
N LEU A 165 -16.58 4.44 15.29
CA LEU A 165 -15.86 5.48 16.01
C LEU A 165 -16.71 6.73 16.28
N ARG A 166 -17.81 6.90 15.54
CA ARG A 166 -18.69 8.05 15.70
C ARG A 166 -19.40 7.99 17.05
N ASP A 167 -19.31 9.07 17.82
CA ASP A 167 -20.08 9.22 19.05
C ASP A 167 -21.58 9.22 18.70
N LYS A 168 -22.28 8.15 19.12
CA LYS A 168 -23.72 7.97 18.90
C LYS A 168 -24.57 8.96 19.72
N ASN A 169 -23.96 9.70 20.66
CA ASN A 169 -24.64 10.74 21.42
C ASN A 169 -24.63 12.11 20.72
N ILE A 170 -23.87 12.24 19.62
CA ILE A 170 -23.93 13.42 18.76
C ILE A 170 -25.01 13.17 17.71
N ASP A 171 -26.23 13.64 18.00
CA ASP A 171 -27.35 13.69 17.05
C ASP A 171 -26.96 14.63 15.89
N PHE A 172 -26.36 14.08 14.82
CA PHE A 172 -26.37 14.77 13.54
C PHE A 172 -27.76 14.65 12.94
N TYR A 173 -28.60 15.66 13.21
CA TYR A 173 -29.82 15.93 12.45
C TYR A 173 -29.42 16.37 11.03
N LEU A 174 -29.19 15.40 10.14
CA LEU A 174 -29.46 15.60 8.72
C LEU A 174 -30.56 14.64 8.34
N ASN A 175 -31.76 15.19 8.44
CA ASN A 175 -32.98 14.67 7.86
C ASN A 175 -32.78 14.68 6.32
N GLU A 176 -32.13 13.67 5.76
CA GLU A 176 -32.06 13.44 4.30
C GLU A 176 -33.41 12.94 3.71
N SER A 177 -34.51 13.40 4.29
CA SER A 177 -35.83 13.31 3.70
C SER A 177 -36.50 14.68 3.73
N GLY A 178 -36.32 15.42 2.63
CA GLY A 178 -37.53 15.89 1.94
C GLY A 178 -37.93 17.36 1.99
N ASP A 179 -37.03 18.34 2.13
CA ASP A 179 -37.40 19.73 1.82
C ASP A 179 -36.42 20.39 0.83
N ARG A 180 -36.59 20.02 -0.45
CA ARG A 180 -36.24 20.93 -1.54
C ARG A 180 -37.14 22.15 -1.40
N ARG A 181 -36.57 23.30 -1.03
CA ARG A 181 -37.20 24.61 -1.23
C ARG A 181 -37.72 24.68 -2.66
N ARG A 182 -39.05 24.70 -2.80
CA ARG A 182 -39.72 25.22 -3.98
C ARG A 182 -39.52 26.74 -3.98
N THR A 183 -38.80 27.24 -4.97
CA THR A 183 -38.96 28.60 -5.50
C THR A 183 -39.56 28.48 -6.88
#